data_AF-A0A2T6ZKZ3-F1
#
_entry.id   AF-A0A2T6ZKZ3-F1
#
_cell.length_a   1.000
_cell.length_b   1.000
_cell.length_c   1.000
_cell.angle_alpha   90.00
_cell.angle_beta   90.00
_cell.angle_gamma   90.00
#
_symmetry.space_group_name_H-M   'P 1'
#
loop_
_entity.id
_entity.type
_entity.pdbx_description
1 polymer ?
#
loop_
_entity_poly.entity_id
_entity_poly.type
_entity_poly.pdbx_seq_one_letter_code
_entity_poly.pdbx_strand_id
1 'polypeptide(L)'
;MVKLGGSPANCMLHELKILRKNHEDTNPFLRRLSRYMFMPFPRTTSLQQQNVARQGSGSGCRGLFGGYVPWEMGQAVDGSDSYPAKVAPASHWPDMKSVNPAAPAAKKVVCSTAYMQAIA
;
A
#
# COMPACT_ATOMS: atom_id res chain seq x y z
N MET A 1 -16.40 -26.33 -35.83
CA MET A 1 -17.33 -25.48 -35.07
C MET A 1 -16.90 -25.48 -33.61
N VAL A 2 -16.01 -24.55 -33.21
CA VAL A 2 -15.57 -24.41 -31.81
C VAL A 2 -16.02 -23.03 -31.34
N LYS A 3 -16.89 -23.03 -30.33
CA LYS A 3 -17.57 -21.85 -29.78
C LYS A 3 -16.54 -20.95 -29.09
N LEU A 4 -16.27 -19.78 -29.67
CA LEU A 4 -15.56 -18.68 -28.99
C LEU A 4 -16.52 -18.07 -27.96
N GLY A 5 -16.50 -18.61 -26.75
CA GLY A 5 -17.24 -18.08 -25.61
C GLY A 5 -16.31 -17.32 -24.67
N GLY A 6 -15.93 -16.09 -25.03
CA GLY A 6 -15.14 -15.21 -24.17
C GLY A 6 -15.52 -13.76 -24.44
N SER A 7 -16.07 -13.09 -23.43
CA SER A 7 -16.45 -11.66 -23.52
C SER A 7 -15.22 -10.82 -23.94
N PRO A 8 -15.36 -9.85 -24.86
CA PRO A 8 -14.25 -9.05 -25.38
C PRO A 8 -13.46 -8.27 -24.30
N ALA A 9 -14.08 -8.03 -23.13
CA ALA A 9 -13.43 -7.42 -21.97
C ALA A 9 -12.31 -8.30 -21.36
N ASN A 10 -12.43 -9.63 -21.44
CA ASN A 10 -11.43 -10.55 -20.88
C ASN A 10 -10.15 -10.61 -21.72
N CYS A 11 -10.26 -10.46 -23.05
CA CYS A 11 -9.09 -10.41 -23.94
C CYS A 11 -8.27 -9.13 -23.70
N MET A 12 -8.94 -7.98 -23.58
CA MET A 12 -8.28 -6.69 -23.29
C MET A 12 -7.58 -6.66 -21.92
N LEU A 13 -8.18 -7.28 -20.89
CA LEU A 13 -7.57 -7.39 -19.56
C LEU A 13 -6.36 -8.32 -19.54
N HIS A 14 -6.34 -9.35 -20.40
CA HIS A 14 -5.19 -10.26 -20.53
C HIS A 14 -4.01 -9.53 -21.19
N GLU A 15 -4.26 -8.82 -22.28
CA GLU A 15 -3.25 -8.02 -23.00
C GLU A 15 -2.68 -6.89 -22.12
N LEU A 16 -3.49 -6.21 -21.32
CA LEU A 16 -3.01 -5.17 -20.39
C LEU A 16 -2.15 -5.72 -19.26
N LYS A 17 -2.42 -6.95 -18.78
CA LYS A 17 -1.57 -7.63 -17.78
C LYS A 17 -0.24 -8.05 -18.39
N ILE A 18 -0.24 -8.50 -19.65
CA ILE A 18 0.98 -8.82 -20.41
C ILE A 18 1.80 -7.55 -20.66
N LEU A 19 1.19 -6.46 -21.10
CA LEU A 19 1.87 -5.18 -21.33
C LEU A 19 2.47 -4.60 -20.04
N ARG A 20 1.76 -4.70 -18.91
CA ARG A 20 2.30 -4.29 -17.61
C ARG A 20 3.50 -5.15 -17.20
N LYS A 21 3.40 -6.47 -17.38
CA LYS A 21 4.51 -7.39 -17.09
C LYS A 21 5.72 -7.13 -17.97
N ASN A 22 5.51 -6.87 -19.25
CA ASN A 22 6.56 -6.54 -20.21
C ASN A 22 7.24 -5.19 -19.87
N HIS A 23 6.48 -4.20 -19.39
CA HIS A 23 7.03 -2.91 -18.92
C HIS A 23 7.78 -3.03 -17.58
N GLU A 24 7.31 -3.91 -16.67
CA GLU A 24 8.03 -4.23 -15.43
C GLU A 24 9.32 -5.04 -15.70
N ASP A 25 9.33 -5.89 -16.74
CA ASP A 25 10.49 -6.71 -17.11
C ASP A 25 11.56 -5.94 -17.92
N THR A 26 11.17 -4.90 -18.67
CA THR A 26 12.13 -4.02 -19.41
C THR A 26 12.83 -3.00 -18.53
N ASN A 27 12.30 -2.70 -17.33
CA ASN A 27 12.92 -1.76 -16.40
C ASN A 27 13.47 -2.48 -15.16
N PRO A 28 14.81 -2.66 -15.04
CA PRO A 28 15.42 -3.37 -13.92
C PRO A 28 15.15 -2.70 -12.56
N PHE A 29 14.84 -1.39 -12.52
CA PHE A 29 14.40 -0.71 -11.30
C PHE A 29 12.98 -1.10 -10.90
N LEU A 30 12.02 -1.15 -11.85
CA LEU A 30 10.63 -1.52 -11.55
C LEU A 30 10.53 -2.99 -11.10
N ARG A 31 11.34 -3.86 -11.69
CA ARG A 31 11.45 -5.28 -11.31
C ARG A 31 12.05 -5.51 -9.92
N ARG A 32 12.84 -4.54 -9.43
CA ARG A 32 13.40 -4.55 -8.07
C ARG A 32 12.41 -3.90 -7.08
N LEU A 33 11.72 -2.85 -7.49
CA LEU A 33 10.64 -2.22 -6.73
C LEU A 33 9.44 -3.14 -6.52
N SER A 34 9.04 -3.92 -7.53
CA SER A 34 7.96 -4.91 -7.37
C SER A 34 8.31 -5.95 -6.32
N ARG A 35 9.58 -6.41 -6.27
CA ARG A 35 10.08 -7.30 -5.22
C ARG A 35 10.01 -6.68 -3.82
N TYR A 36 10.29 -5.39 -3.68
CA TYR A 36 10.11 -4.70 -2.39
C TYR A 36 8.64 -4.56 -2.00
N MET A 37 7.74 -4.44 -2.97
CA MET A 37 6.29 -4.33 -2.71
C MET A 37 5.68 -5.62 -2.16
N PHE A 38 6.29 -6.78 -2.42
CA PHE A 38 5.81 -8.11 -2.00
C PHE A 38 6.71 -8.79 -0.96
N MET A 39 7.71 -8.09 -0.39
CA MET A 39 8.51 -8.67 0.68
C MET A 39 7.67 -8.83 1.96
N PRO A 40 7.69 -10.01 2.61
CA PRO A 40 7.06 -10.19 3.90
C PRO A 40 7.75 -9.25 4.91
N PHE A 41 6.99 -8.32 5.47
CA PHE A 41 7.52 -7.40 6.48
C PHE A 41 7.93 -8.21 7.73
N PRO A 42 9.13 -7.95 8.28
CA PRO A 42 9.60 -8.64 9.47
C PRO A 42 8.65 -8.39 10.65
N ARG A 43 8.34 -9.44 11.41
CA ARG A 43 7.41 -9.40 12.56
C ARG A 43 7.94 -8.58 13.75
N THR A 44 9.24 -8.32 13.77
CA THR A 44 9.92 -7.43 14.71
C THR A 44 10.45 -6.23 13.93
N THR A 45 9.81 -5.08 14.09
CA THR A 45 10.22 -3.85 13.40
C THR A 45 10.96 -2.92 14.35
N SER A 46 12.21 -2.62 14.00
CA SER A 46 13.03 -1.68 14.75
C SER A 46 12.48 -0.25 14.62
N LEU A 47 12.78 0.60 15.59
CA LEU A 47 12.43 2.03 15.55
C LEU A 47 12.98 2.70 14.27
N GLN A 48 14.16 2.29 13.81
CA GLN A 48 14.75 2.77 12.56
C GLN A 48 13.86 2.44 11.34
N GLN A 49 13.31 1.21 11.25
CA GLN A 49 12.41 0.85 10.16
C GLN A 49 11.11 1.66 10.19
N GLN A 50 10.59 1.93 11.38
CA GLN A 50 9.39 2.77 11.58
C GLN A 50 9.63 4.21 11.11
N ASN A 51 10.77 4.79 11.51
CA ASN A 51 11.16 6.15 11.11
C ASN A 51 11.38 6.26 9.60
N VAL A 52 12.09 5.30 8.99
CA VAL A 52 12.31 5.29 7.53
C VAL A 52 10.98 5.13 6.78
N ALA A 53 10.08 4.24 7.23
CA ALA A 53 8.77 4.07 6.62
C ALA A 53 7.93 5.34 6.71
N ARG A 54 7.93 6.02 7.87
CA ARG A 54 7.25 7.30 8.10
C ARG A 54 7.76 8.40 7.16
N GLN A 55 9.09 8.50 7.00
CA GLN A 55 9.71 9.50 6.11
C GLN A 55 9.40 9.24 4.63
N GLY A 56 9.30 7.98 4.21
CA GLY A 56 8.89 7.64 2.84
C GLY A 56 7.40 7.91 2.59
N SER A 57 6.55 7.56 3.54
CA SER A 57 5.11 7.84 3.52
C SER A 57 4.56 7.82 4.95
N GLY A 58 3.92 8.90 5.40
CA GLY A 58 3.45 9.01 6.79
C GLY A 58 2.57 7.83 7.23
N SER A 59 1.68 7.34 6.35
CA SER A 59 0.83 6.17 6.65
C SER A 59 1.55 4.82 6.56
N GLY A 60 2.72 4.77 5.93
CA GLY A 60 3.51 3.56 5.72
C GLY A 60 4.03 2.94 7.01
N CYS A 61 4.30 3.75 8.04
CA CYS A 61 4.79 3.25 9.34
C CYS A 61 3.80 2.29 10.04
N ARG A 62 2.49 2.45 9.82
CA ARG A 62 1.46 1.56 10.39
C ARG A 62 1.38 0.20 9.70
N GLY A 63 1.79 0.14 8.42
CA GLY A 63 1.80 -1.11 7.64
C GLY A 63 2.86 -2.11 8.12
N LEU A 64 3.76 -1.70 9.01
CA LEU A 64 4.79 -2.53 9.61
C LEU A 64 4.25 -3.53 10.64
N PHE A 65 3.01 -3.37 11.08
CA PHE A 65 2.40 -4.19 12.13
C PHE A 65 1.08 -4.79 11.64
N GLY A 66 0.81 -6.04 12.04
CA GLY A 66 -0.52 -6.64 11.92
C GLY A 66 -1.41 -6.26 13.11
N GLY A 67 -2.73 -6.17 12.87
CA GLY A 67 -3.73 -5.81 13.88
C GLY A 67 -4.14 -4.34 13.82
N TYR A 68 -4.46 -3.77 14.98
CA TYR A 68 -4.94 -2.40 15.14
C TYR A 68 -3.82 -1.52 15.67
N VAL A 69 -3.46 -0.52 14.86
CA VAL A 69 -2.23 0.25 15.03
C VAL A 69 -2.54 1.71 14.76
N PRO A 70 -2.78 2.55 15.78
CA PRO A 70 -2.72 4.00 15.63
C PRO A 70 -1.30 4.49 15.28
N TRP A 71 -1.25 5.72 14.77
CA TRP A 71 -0.01 6.47 14.65
C TRP A 71 -0.07 7.62 15.65
N GLU A 72 0.86 7.62 16.61
CA GLU A 72 1.05 8.72 17.53
C GLU A 72 1.79 9.86 16.84
N MET A 73 1.24 11.06 16.86
CA MET A 73 1.83 12.21 16.17
C MET A 73 3.18 12.62 16.77
N GLY A 74 3.34 12.47 18.08
CA GLY A 74 4.47 13.03 18.82
C GLY A 74 4.38 14.55 19.01
N GLN A 75 5.17 15.08 19.93
CA GLN A 75 5.36 16.50 20.20
C GLN A 75 6.83 16.93 20.05
N ALA A 76 7.77 15.98 20.04
CA ALA A 76 9.18 16.30 19.90
C ALA A 76 9.47 16.86 18.51
N VAL A 77 10.26 17.94 18.45
CA VAL A 77 10.60 18.64 17.20
C VAL A 77 11.40 17.75 16.25
N ASP A 78 12.18 16.81 16.79
CA ASP A 78 12.92 15.80 16.03
C ASP A 78 12.04 14.64 15.52
N GLY A 79 10.78 14.58 15.95
CA GLY A 79 9.84 13.52 15.64
C GLY A 79 10.26 12.15 16.18
N SER A 80 11.06 12.12 17.24
CA SER A 80 11.51 10.88 17.91
C SER A 80 10.36 10.13 18.59
N ASP A 81 9.32 10.84 18.99
CA ASP A 81 8.12 10.33 19.65
C ASP A 81 6.93 10.11 18.69
N SER A 82 7.14 10.28 17.38
CA SER A 82 6.13 10.04 16.35
C SER A 82 6.20 8.61 15.80
N TYR A 83 5.58 7.65 16.48
CA TYR A 83 5.68 6.22 16.12
C TYR A 83 4.32 5.50 16.09
N PRO A 84 4.22 4.40 15.32
CA PRO A 84 3.06 3.52 15.37
C PRO A 84 2.98 2.77 16.71
N ALA A 85 1.85 2.90 17.42
CA ALA A 85 1.60 2.15 18.66
C ALA A 85 0.67 0.97 18.35
N LYS A 86 1.07 -0.27 18.71
CA LYS A 86 0.20 -1.44 18.55
C LYS A 86 -0.80 -1.49 19.70
N VAL A 87 -2.07 -1.21 19.42
CA VAL A 87 -3.15 -1.21 20.42
C VAL A 87 -3.75 -2.60 20.61
N ALA A 88 -3.95 -3.35 19.53
CA ALA A 88 -4.50 -4.68 19.62
C ALA A 88 -4.01 -5.61 18.49
N PRO A 89 -3.80 -6.91 18.76
CA PRO A 89 -3.50 -7.88 17.71
C PRO A 89 -4.71 -8.10 16.79
N ALA A 90 -4.49 -8.67 15.61
CA ALA A 90 -5.58 -9.03 14.70
C ALA A 90 -6.60 -10.00 15.32
N SER A 91 -6.15 -10.86 16.24
CA SER A 91 -7.01 -11.79 16.98
C SER A 91 -7.97 -11.12 17.96
N HIS A 92 -7.80 -9.82 18.23
CA HIS A 92 -8.68 -9.08 19.13
C HIS A 92 -10.12 -8.98 18.58
N TRP A 93 -10.27 -8.95 17.25
CA TRP A 93 -11.59 -8.89 16.61
C TRP A 93 -11.58 -9.76 15.34
N PRO A 94 -11.75 -11.08 15.48
CA PRO A 94 -11.62 -12.03 14.37
C PRO A 94 -12.72 -11.87 13.31
N ASP A 95 -13.90 -11.36 13.70
CA ASP A 95 -15.03 -11.17 12.80
C ASP A 95 -14.97 -9.87 11.98
N MET A 96 -13.99 -9.00 12.24
CA MET A 96 -13.82 -7.76 11.49
C MET A 96 -13.43 -8.05 10.03
N LYS A 97 -14.18 -7.49 9.09
CA LYS A 97 -13.96 -7.65 7.65
C LYS A 97 -13.96 -6.29 6.96
N SER A 98 -12.99 -6.06 6.09
CA SER A 98 -12.96 -4.87 5.22
C SER A 98 -13.47 -5.23 3.83
N VAL A 99 -14.43 -4.48 3.31
CA VAL A 99 -14.87 -4.57 1.92
C VAL A 99 -14.41 -3.30 1.21
N ASN A 100 -13.61 -3.44 0.15
CA ASN A 100 -13.17 -2.33 -0.66
C ASN A 100 -13.76 -2.46 -2.07
N PRO A 101 -14.97 -1.91 -2.31
CA PRO A 101 -15.62 -2.03 -3.60
C PRO A 101 -14.80 -1.27 -4.66
N ALA A 102 -14.47 -1.94 -5.75
CA ALA A 102 -13.83 -1.30 -6.88
C ALA A 102 -14.85 -0.41 -7.60
N ALA A 103 -14.79 0.90 -7.36
CA ALA A 103 -15.54 1.88 -8.12
C ALA A 103 -14.86 2.16 -9.47
N PRO A 104 -15.62 2.56 -10.52
CA PRO A 104 -15.03 3.09 -11.75
C PRO A 104 -14.12 4.27 -11.40
N ALA A 105 -12.83 4.12 -11.66
CA ALA A 105 -11.84 5.09 -11.24
C ALA A 105 -11.87 6.31 -12.17
N ALA A 106 -12.39 7.44 -11.69
CA ALA A 106 -12.02 8.74 -12.24
C ALA A 106 -10.54 8.99 -11.89
N LYS A 107 -9.77 9.62 -12.79
CA LYS A 107 -8.38 10.00 -12.49
C LYS A 107 -8.39 10.90 -11.26
N LYS A 108 -7.63 10.52 -10.23
CA LYS A 108 -7.38 11.40 -9.08
C LYS A 108 -6.70 12.67 -9.59
N VAL A 109 -7.34 13.82 -9.36
CA VAL A 109 -6.88 15.13 -9.85
C VAL A 109 -5.67 15.62 -9.04
N VAL A 110 -5.62 15.32 -7.74
CA VAL A 110 -4.56 15.77 -6.83
C VAL A 110 -4.07 14.60 -5.98
N CYS A 111 -2.77 14.53 -5.73
CA CYS A 111 -2.19 13.53 -4.83
C CYS A 111 -2.46 13.91 -3.36
N SER A 112 -2.47 12.91 -2.47
CA SER A 112 -2.80 13.12 -1.05
C SER A 112 -1.91 14.18 -0.38
N THR A 113 -0.61 14.21 -0.70
CA THR A 113 0.34 15.16 -0.11
C THR A 113 -0.01 16.60 -0.48
N ALA A 114 -0.18 16.88 -1.79
CA ALA A 114 -0.49 18.22 -2.26
C ALA A 114 -1.86 18.70 -1.76
N TYR A 115 -2.85 17.81 -1.67
CA TYR A 115 -4.16 18.16 -1.13
C TYR A 115 -4.09 18.50 0.36
N MET A 116 -3.44 17.66 1.18
CA MET A 116 -3.32 17.90 2.62
C MET A 116 -2.56 19.19 2.93
N GLN A 117 -1.56 19.53 2.12
CA GLN A 117 -0.84 20.81 2.25
C GLN A 117 -1.69 22.02 1.87
N ALA A 118 -2.67 21.87 0.98
CA ALA A 118 -3.54 22.96 0.57
C ALA A 118 -4.66 23.28 1.57
N ILE A 119 -4.93 22.36 2.51
CA ILE A 119 -5.98 22.49 3.53
C ILE A 119 -5.44 22.57 4.97
N ALA A 120 -4.12 22.48 5.14
CA ALA A 120 -3.44 22.66 6.42
C ALA A 120 -3.21 24.14 6.70
#